data_AF-A0A4D4JB98-F1
#
_entry.id   AF-A0A4D4JB98-F1
#
_cell.length_a   1.000
_cell.length_b   1.000
_cell.length_c   1.000
_cell.angle_alpha   90.00
_cell.angle_beta   90.00
_cell.angle_gamma   90.00
#
_symmetry.space_group_name_H-M   'P 1'
#
loop_
_entity.id
_entity.type
_entity.pdbx_description
1 polymer ?
#
loop_
_entity_poly.entity_id
_entity_poly.type
_entity_poly.pdbx_seq_one_letter_code
_entity_poly.pdbx_strand_id
1 'polypeptide(L)' 'MAVGFASLGSFSSRFTLLVGESPTTYRNRWAVRGRPHVPGCYLFMRGVLDPRGTAGATGADPRGDADADRAI' A
#
# COMPACT_ATOMS: atom_id res chain seq x y z
N MET A 1 -1.97 -11.30 -18.69
CA MET A 1 -1.76 -9.92 -19.21
C MET A 1 -1.93 -8.93 -18.06
N ALA A 2 -0.94 -8.07 -17.76
CA ALA A 2 -0.99 -7.18 -16.60
C ALA A 2 -1.98 -6.00 -16.73
N VAL A 3 -2.40 -5.65 -17.95
CA VAL A 3 -3.29 -4.49 -18.25
C VAL A 3 -4.11 -4.66 -19.54
N GLY A 4 -4.17 -5.87 -20.12
CA GLY A 4 -4.86 -6.11 -21.41
C GLY A 4 -4.09 -5.71 -22.67
N PHE A 5 -2.78 -5.45 -22.57
CA PHE A 5 -1.91 -5.14 -23.71
C PHE A 5 -0.99 -6.32 -24.05
N ALA A 6 -0.66 -6.46 -25.34
CA ALA A 6 0.21 -7.52 -25.86
C ALA A 6 1.69 -7.36 -25.46
N SER A 7 2.11 -6.15 -25.06
CA SER A 7 3.46 -5.88 -24.57
C SER A 7 3.53 -4.58 -23.75
N LEU A 8 4.63 -4.39 -23.02
CA LEU A 8 4.91 -3.12 -22.32
C LEU A 8 5.01 -1.94 -23.30
N GLY A 9 5.57 -2.18 -24.49
CA GLY A 9 5.66 -1.16 -25.55
C GLY A 9 4.27 -0.75 -26.05
N SER A 10 3.40 -1.72 -26.35
CA SER A 10 2.02 -1.48 -26.79
C SER A 10 1.22 -0.67 -25.76
N PHE A 11 1.39 -1.00 -24.48
CA PHE A 11 0.83 -0.22 -23.37
C PHE A 11 1.39 1.20 -23.32
N SER A 12 2.72 1.35 -23.28
CA SER A 12 3.37 2.65 -23.07
C SER A 12 3.06 3.64 -24.21
N SER A 13 3.01 3.15 -25.45
CA SER A 13 2.65 3.98 -26.60
C SER A 13 1.19 4.46 -26.53
N ARG A 14 0.23 3.57 -26.27
CA ARG A 14 -1.20 3.97 -26.15
C ARG A 14 -1.46 4.85 -24.93
N PHE A 15 -0.80 4.57 -23.81
CA PHE A 15 -0.89 5.40 -22.61
C PHE A 15 -0.43 6.82 -22.90
N THR A 16 0.74 6.98 -23.51
CA THR A 16 1.30 8.31 -23.81
C THR A 16 0.41 9.09 -24.77
N LEU A 17 -0.20 8.44 -25.76
CA LEU A 17 -1.15 9.08 -26.68
C LEU A 17 -2.42 9.59 -25.98
N LEU A 18 -2.92 8.88 -24.97
CA LEU A 18 -4.16 9.23 -24.28
C LEU A 18 -3.95 10.21 -23.12
N VAL A 19 -2.83 10.09 -22.41
CA VAL A 19 -2.56 10.84 -21.17
C VAL A 19 -1.65 12.06 -21.43
N GLY A 20 -0.88 12.04 -22.52
CA GLY A 20 0.04 13.13 -22.89
C GLY A 20 1.41 13.09 -22.19
N GLU A 21 1.67 12.08 -21.35
CA GLU A 21 2.95 11.87 -20.68
C GLU A 21 3.30 10.38 -20.55
N SER A 22 4.57 10.07 -20.27
CA SER A 22 5.00 8.68 -20.08
C SER A 22 4.39 8.05 -18.81
N PRO A 23 4.16 6.72 -18.76
CA PRO A 23 3.66 6.05 -17.57
C PRO A 23 4.51 6.30 -16.30
N THR A 24 5.83 6.39 -16.46
CA THR A 24 6.76 6.65 -15.34
C THR A 24 6.61 8.06 -14.81
N THR A 25 6.53 9.06 -15.68
CA THR A 25 6.32 10.47 -15.30
C THR A 25 4.99 10.63 -14.56
N TYR A 26 3.92 10.05 -15.11
CA TYR A 26 2.60 10.03 -14.47
C TYR A 26 2.70 9.46 -13.05
N ARG A 27 3.26 8.24 -12.90
CA ARG A 27 3.41 7.58 -11.60
C ARG A 27 4.17 8.45 -10.60
N ASN A 28 5.29 9.04 -11.00
CA ASN A 28 6.12 9.85 -10.11
C ASN A 28 5.36 11.09 -9.61
N ARG A 29 4.61 11.77 -10.49
CA ARG A 29 3.78 12.92 -10.11
C ARG A 29 2.77 12.58 -9.03
N TRP A 30 2.10 11.44 -9.15
CA TRP A 30 1.08 11.01 -8.18
C TRP A 30 1.66 10.39 -6.91
N ALA A 31 2.85 9.77 -6.99
CA ALA A 31 3.54 9.27 -5.82
C ALA A 31 3.93 10.41 -4.86
N VAL A 32 4.38 11.55 -5.41
CA VAL A 32 4.81 12.72 -4.62
C VAL A 32 3.64 13.45 -3.98
N ARG A 33 2.50 13.59 -4.68
CA ARG A 33 1.31 14.30 -4.15
C ARG A 33 0.54 13.53 -3.08
N GLY A 34 0.92 12.28 -2.83
CA GLY A 34 0.12 11.36 -2.03
C GLY A 34 -0.98 10.72 -2.86
N ARG A 35 -1.18 9.42 -2.63
CA ARG A 35 -2.27 8.67 -3.26
C ARG A 35 -3.60 9.09 -2.62
N PRO A 36 -4.72 9.06 -3.38
CA PRO A 36 -6.04 9.15 -2.78
C PRO A 36 -6.17 8.14 -1.64
N HIS A 37 -6.84 8.53 -0.55
CA HIS A 37 -7.07 7.63 0.57
C HIS A 37 -7.95 6.45 0.11
N VAL A 38 -7.36 5.27 0.00
CA VAL A 38 -8.08 4.03 -0.33
C VAL A 38 -8.26 3.24 0.97
N PRO A 39 -9.51 2.90 1.37
CA PRO A 39 -9.75 2.12 2.58
C PRO A 39 -9.02 0.77 2.57
N GLY A 40 -8.46 0.38 3.72
CA GLY A 40 -7.70 -0.87 3.85
C GLY A 40 -8.51 -2.12 3.50
N CYS A 41 -9.80 -2.15 3.83
CA CYS A 41 -10.70 -3.26 3.48
C CYS A 41 -10.80 -3.47 1.96
N TYR A 42 -10.77 -2.40 1.16
CA TYR A 42 -10.81 -2.49 -0.29
C TYR A 42 -9.52 -3.08 -0.86
N LEU A 43 -8.37 -2.71 -0.30
CA LEU A 43 -7.08 -3.26 -0.69
C LEU A 43 -6.95 -4.75 -0.31
N PHE A 44 -7.44 -5.12 0.87
CA PHE A 44 -7.51 -6.51 1.32
C PHE A 44 -8.39 -7.37 0.43
N MET A 45 -9.65 -6.98 0.21
CA MET A 45 -10.60 -7.77 -0.59
C MET A 45 -10.13 -7.93 -2.05
N ARG A 46 -9.30 -7.01 -2.55
CA ARG A 46 -8.67 -7.08 -3.87
C ARG A 46 -7.36 -7.86 -3.90
N GLY A 47 -6.87 -8.37 -2.76
CA GLY A 47 -5.60 -9.08 -2.64
C GLY A 47 -4.36 -8.20 -2.87
N VAL A 48 -4.51 -6.88 -2.81
CA VAL A 48 -3.41 -5.91 -3.00
C VAL A 48 -2.54 -5.82 -1.74
N LEU A 49 -3.13 -6.10 -0.59
CA LEU A 49 -2.48 -6.03 0.70
C LEU A 49 -2.81 -7.29 1.51
N ASP A 50 -1.82 -7.81 2.24
CA ASP A 50 -2.06 -8.83 3.26
C ASP A 50 -2.46 -8.14 4.58
N PRO A 51 -3.67 -8.39 5.11
CA PRO A 51 -4.07 -7.87 6.42
C PRO A 51 -3.11 -8.28 7.54
N ARG A 52 -2.50 -9.46 7.42
CA ARG A 52 -1.52 -9.95 8.42
C ARG A 52 -0.25 -9.11 8.42
N GLY A 53 0.08 -8.46 7.31
CA GLY A 53 1.20 -7.52 7.21
C GLY A 53 0.86 -6.09 7.65
N THR A 54 -0.42 -5.76 7.88
CA THR A 54 -0.84 -4.45 8.43
C THR A 54 -1.13 -4.46 9.91
N ALA A 55 -1.23 -5.65 10.51
CA ALA A 55 -1.23 -5.82 11.96
C ALA A 55 0.19 -5.54 12.52
N GLY A 56 0.62 -4.29 12.47
CA GLY A 56 1.84 -3.84 13.15
C GLY A 56 1.58 -3.59 14.63
N ALA A 57 2.07 -4.50 15.47
CA ALA A 57 2.47 -4.33 16.88
C ALA A 57 1.56 -3.44 17.76
N THR A 58 0.30 -3.80 17.94
CA THR A 58 -0.40 -3.41 19.18
C THR A 58 0.09 -4.35 20.29
N GLY A 59 1.08 -3.91 21.08
CA GLY A 59 1.41 -4.54 22.36
C GLY A 59 2.88 -4.88 22.56
N ALA A 60 3.75 -3.88 22.61
CA ALA A 60 4.95 -3.94 23.45
C ALA A 60 4.88 -2.77 24.44
N ASP A 61 4.08 -2.95 25.49
CA ASP A 61 4.25 -2.19 26.72
C ASP A 61 5.06 -3.07 27.68
N PRO A 62 6.31 -2.72 28.05
CA PRO A 62 7.12 -3.52 28.96
C PRO A 62 6.84 -3.22 30.45
N ARG A 63 5.72 -2.57 30.80
CA ARG A 63 5.37 -2.27 32.20
C ARG A 63 4.17 -3.09 32.66
N GLY A 64 4.40 -4.37 32.93
CA GLY A 64 3.35 -5.30 33.32
C GLY A 64 3.58 -6.12 34.58
N ASP A 65 4.80 -6.34 35.06
CA ASP A 65 5.02 -7.31 36.14
C ASP A 65 6.05 -6.81 37.17
N ALA A 66 5.60 -6.17 38.26
CA ALA A 66 6.23 -6.21 39.61
C ALA A 66 5.55 -5.22 40.58
N ASP A 67 4.37 -5.58 41.11
CA ASP A 67 4.01 -5.25 42.50
C ASP A 67 2.96 -6.24 43.02
N ALA A 68 3.43 -7.36 43.56
CA ALA A 68 2.65 -8.22 44.46
C ALA A 68 3.58 -9.00 45.40
N ASP A 69 4.68 -8.36 45.84
CA ASP A 69 5.45 -8.80 47.01
C ASP A 69 5.63 -7.59 47.94
N ARG A 70 4.55 -7.20 48.63
CA ARG A 70 4.64 -6.29 49.77
C ARG A 70 3.49 -6.49 50.77
N ALA A 71 3.84 -7.19 51.85
CA ALA A 71 3.29 -7.11 53.20
C ALA A 71 1.96 -7.82 53.50
N ILE A 72 2.07 -9.06 54.00
CA ILE A 72 1.50 -9.47 55.30
C ILE A 72 2.65 -10.06 56.13
#